data_AF-A0A5C4LRA1-F1
#
_entry.id   AF-A0A5C4LRA1-F1
#
_cell.length_a   1.000
_cell.length_b   1.000
_cell.length_c   1.000
_cell.angle_alpha   90.00
_cell.angle_beta   90.00
_cell.angle_gamma   90.00
#
_symmetry.space_group_name_H-M   'P 1'
#
loop_
_entity.id
_entity.type
_entity.pdbx_description
1 polymer ?
#
loop_
_entity_poly.entity_id
_entity_poly.type
_entity_poly.pdbx_seq_one_letter_code
_entity_poly.pdbx_strand_id
1 'polypeptide(L)'
;MRGRLAVRAPPVLPRRPRRGRGRTGAAGVRRGSGRIRRRGGAGPAGHRVRARHAGGRAGARIPSPEARRLGEEAGRVLKAIGTFEFARPGFFEDARLDPSWLPGELPDFIATCLETMAPGWNLDAAERKRLLARAERYAPLVAAVAGAARLVHSDYNPKNLLARREGRGWRITAVLDWEFAFSGCPLTDVGNMLRFGDTPFTDGLVDGAEPLPAGWRETARALADFLTRPPREPALRAVLSSAGEPPASAHRASGNRPGPA
;
A
#
# COMPACT_ATOMS: atom_id res chain seq x y z
N MET A 1 2.19 -4.87 40.18
CA MET A 1 1.08 -5.51 39.43
C MET A 1 1.01 -4.86 38.05
N ARG A 2 1.36 -5.58 36.97
CA ARG A 2 1.23 -5.10 35.58
C ARG A 2 0.09 -5.89 34.93
N GLY A 3 -1.04 -5.21 34.68
CA GLY A 3 -2.17 -5.80 33.97
C GLY A 3 -1.83 -6.01 32.49
N ARG A 4 -1.98 -7.23 32.00
CA ARG A 4 -1.95 -7.53 30.57
C ARG A 4 -3.23 -6.95 29.94
N LEU A 5 -3.10 -5.95 29.06
CA LEU A 5 -4.20 -5.60 28.17
C LEU A 5 -4.42 -6.78 27.21
N ALA A 6 -5.60 -7.38 27.27
CA ALA A 6 -6.02 -8.39 26.32
C ALA A 6 -6.23 -7.72 24.95
N VAL A 7 -5.31 -7.95 24.02
CA VAL A 7 -5.49 -7.62 22.61
C VAL A 7 -6.60 -8.52 22.07
N ARG A 8 -7.79 -7.95 21.83
CA ARG A 8 -8.87 -8.65 21.13
C ARG A 8 -8.48 -8.79 19.67
N ALA A 9 -8.47 -10.03 19.16
CA ALA A 9 -8.34 -10.29 17.74
C ALA A 9 -9.49 -9.60 16.96
N PRO A 10 -9.22 -9.04 15.78
CA PRO A 10 -10.26 -8.42 14.96
C PRO A 10 -11.29 -9.47 14.51
N PRO A 11 -12.58 -9.09 14.35
CA PRO A 11 -13.62 -10.03 13.96
C PRO A 11 -13.34 -10.61 12.57
N VAL A 12 -13.29 -11.94 12.47
CA VAL A 12 -13.28 -12.65 11.20
C VAL A 12 -14.68 -12.53 10.59
N LEU A 13 -14.82 -11.71 9.55
CA LEU A 13 -16.08 -11.64 8.81
C LEU A 13 -16.36 -12.99 8.12
N PRO A 14 -17.57 -13.54 8.26
CA PRO A 14 -17.89 -14.83 7.68
C PRO A 14 -17.85 -14.76 6.15
N ARG A 15 -17.22 -15.77 5.54
CA ARG A 15 -17.21 -15.95 4.08
C ARG A 15 -18.64 -16.09 3.60
N ARG A 16 -19.09 -15.19 2.70
CA ARG A 16 -20.36 -15.38 1.99
C ARG A 16 -20.29 -16.69 1.20
N PRO A 17 -21.29 -17.58 1.33
CA PRO A 17 -21.33 -18.80 0.53
C PRO A 17 -21.46 -18.42 -0.96
N ARG A 18 -20.67 -19.11 -1.80
CA ARG A 18 -20.78 -19.02 -3.26
C ARG A 18 -22.19 -19.46 -3.66
N ARG A 19 -23.03 -18.54 -4.15
CA ARG A 19 -24.31 -18.91 -4.76
C ARG A 19 -24.04 -19.61 -6.08
N GLY A 20 -24.26 -20.93 -6.08
CA GLY A 20 -24.35 -21.75 -7.28
C GLY A 20 -25.53 -21.30 -8.16
N ARG A 21 -25.36 -21.43 -9.47
CA ARG A 21 -26.43 -21.24 -10.45
C ARG A 21 -27.47 -22.34 -10.26
N GLY A 22 -28.70 -21.97 -9.92
CA GLY A 22 -29.86 -22.84 -9.90
C GLY A 22 -31.12 -22.03 -10.20
N ARG A 23 -31.81 -22.40 -11.28
CA ARG A 23 -33.10 -21.85 -11.72
C ARG A 23 -34.23 -22.38 -10.83
N THR A 24 -35.25 -21.53 -10.61
CA THR A 24 -36.72 -21.74 -10.64
C THR A 24 -37.45 -21.07 -9.45
N GLY A 25 -38.68 -20.59 -9.71
CA GLY A 25 -39.70 -20.30 -8.69
C GLY A 25 -40.12 -18.84 -8.56
N ALA A 26 -41.32 -18.52 -9.02
CA ALA A 26 -41.91 -17.19 -9.06
C ALA A 26 -42.78 -16.86 -7.83
N ALA A 27 -42.80 -15.58 -7.42
CA ALA A 27 -43.86 -14.79 -6.79
C ALA A 27 -43.17 -13.53 -6.22
N GLY A 28 -43.56 -12.28 -6.43
CA GLY A 28 -44.82 -11.69 -6.84
C GLY A 28 -45.12 -10.51 -5.88
N VAL A 29 -44.49 -9.34 -6.08
CA VAL A 29 -44.97 -8.07 -5.49
C VAL A 29 -44.73 -6.93 -6.49
N ARG A 30 -45.79 -6.14 -6.71
CA ARG A 30 -45.93 -5.12 -7.75
C ARG A 30 -45.48 -3.72 -7.29
N ARG A 31 -44.97 -2.98 -8.28
CA ARG A 31 -45.08 -1.53 -8.58
C ARG A 31 -44.22 -0.51 -7.80
N GLY A 32 -43.37 0.15 -8.58
CA GLY A 32 -42.90 1.53 -8.41
C GLY A 32 -42.25 2.00 -9.73
N SER A 33 -43.04 2.59 -10.63
CA SER A 33 -42.58 3.05 -11.95
C SER A 33 -41.90 4.43 -11.85
N GLY A 34 -40.58 4.45 -11.78
CA GLY A 34 -39.76 5.66 -11.98
C GLY A 34 -39.00 5.58 -13.29
N ARG A 35 -39.57 6.12 -14.38
CA ARG A 35 -38.86 6.30 -15.67
C ARG A 35 -37.89 7.48 -15.52
N ILE A 36 -36.60 7.20 -15.30
CA ILE A 36 -35.55 8.20 -15.54
C ILE A 36 -35.17 8.10 -17.03
N ARG A 37 -35.58 9.13 -17.78
CA ARG A 37 -35.23 9.31 -19.19
C ARG A 37 -33.71 9.45 -19.33
N ARG A 38 -33.05 8.54 -20.05
CA ARG A 38 -31.70 8.76 -20.57
C ARG A 38 -31.78 9.87 -21.63
N ARG A 39 -31.26 11.06 -21.34
CA ARG A 39 -30.83 11.99 -22.39
C ARG A 39 -29.53 11.43 -22.97
N GLY A 40 -29.60 11.01 -24.22
CA GLY A 40 -28.44 10.66 -25.03
C GLY A 40 -27.62 11.90 -25.34
N GLY A 41 -26.35 11.84 -24.96
CA GLY A 41 -25.29 12.71 -25.46
C GLY A 41 -24.07 11.82 -25.62
N ALA A 42 -23.74 11.46 -26.87
CA ALA A 42 -22.54 10.71 -27.19
C ALA A 42 -21.32 11.61 -26.97
N GLY A 43 -20.73 11.54 -25.77
CA GLY A 43 -19.37 12.03 -25.54
C GLY A 43 -18.36 11.06 -26.16
N PRO A 44 -17.20 11.55 -26.64
CA PRO A 44 -16.23 10.70 -27.32
C PRO A 44 -15.77 9.58 -26.39
N ALA A 45 -15.66 8.37 -26.95
CA ALA A 45 -15.20 7.17 -26.25
C ALA A 45 -13.76 7.36 -25.76
N GLY A 46 -13.62 7.95 -24.57
CA GLY A 46 -12.35 7.99 -23.87
C GLY A 46 -11.95 6.57 -23.52
N HIS A 47 -10.92 6.05 -24.19
CA HIS A 47 -10.33 4.76 -23.86
C HIS A 47 -9.94 4.77 -22.36
N ARG A 48 -10.71 4.08 -21.52
CA ARG A 48 -10.36 3.83 -20.13
C ARG A 48 -9.36 2.68 -20.12
N VAL A 49 -8.11 2.99 -19.82
CA VAL A 49 -7.06 2.00 -19.70
C VAL A 49 -6.81 1.81 -18.21
N ARG A 50 -7.01 0.58 -17.70
CA ARG A 50 -6.36 0.21 -16.42
C ARG A 50 -4.86 0.31 -16.66
N ALA A 51 -4.12 0.98 -15.77
CA ALA A 51 -2.67 0.99 -15.87
C ALA A 51 -2.16 -0.46 -15.67
N ARG A 52 -2.02 -1.19 -16.77
CA ARG A 52 -1.43 -2.53 -16.75
C ARG A 52 0.05 -2.33 -16.99
N HIS A 53 0.84 -2.44 -15.92
CA HIS A 53 2.26 -2.64 -16.07
C HIS A 53 2.54 -4.14 -16.27
N ALA A 54 3.51 -4.43 -17.15
CA ALA A 54 3.76 -5.76 -17.66
C ALA A 54 4.18 -6.74 -16.55
N GLY A 55 3.22 -7.57 -16.14
CA GLY A 55 3.42 -8.68 -15.21
C GLY A 55 2.34 -9.75 -15.36
N GLY A 56 1.90 -10.04 -16.59
CA GLY A 56 1.05 -11.20 -16.90
C GLY A 56 -0.18 -10.92 -17.77
N ARG A 57 -0.05 -11.33 -19.04
CA ARG A 57 -1.06 -11.64 -20.08
C ARG A 57 -1.79 -10.48 -20.78
N ALA A 58 -1.42 -10.33 -22.06
CA ALA A 58 -2.14 -9.79 -23.22
C ALA A 58 -2.94 -8.49 -23.00
N GLY A 59 -2.23 -7.40 -22.78
CA GLY A 59 -2.69 -6.03 -23.03
C GLY A 59 -1.49 -5.24 -23.56
N ALA A 60 -1.70 -4.36 -24.54
CA ALA A 60 -0.62 -3.62 -25.22
C ALA A 60 0.39 -3.03 -24.22
N ARG A 61 1.69 -3.30 -24.45
CA ARG A 61 2.79 -2.78 -23.62
C ARG A 61 2.90 -1.28 -23.90
N ILE A 62 2.77 -0.45 -22.87
CA ILE A 62 2.94 1.01 -23.00
C ILE A 62 4.42 1.29 -23.37
N PRO A 63 4.72 2.08 -24.40
CA PRO A 63 6.10 2.47 -24.75
C PRO A 63 6.82 3.16 -23.58
N SER A 64 8.14 2.96 -23.45
CA SER A 64 8.91 3.44 -22.29
C SER A 64 8.73 4.94 -21.97
N PRO A 65 8.75 5.88 -22.95
CA PRO A 65 8.51 7.30 -22.64
C PRO A 65 7.08 7.58 -22.17
N GLU A 66 6.09 6.84 -22.68
CA GLU A 66 4.70 6.97 -22.22
C GLU A 66 4.52 6.36 -20.82
N ALA A 67 5.20 5.26 -20.52
CA ALA A 67 5.20 4.63 -19.21
C ALA A 67 5.80 5.57 -18.15
N ARG A 68 6.90 6.26 -18.47
CA ARG A 68 7.51 7.27 -17.58
C ARG A 68 6.58 8.43 -17.30
N ARG A 69 5.97 9.04 -18.33
CA ARG A 69 4.99 10.12 -18.14
C ARG A 69 3.77 9.70 -17.31
N LEU A 70 3.30 8.47 -17.49
CA LEU A 70 2.23 7.92 -16.65
C LEU A 70 2.68 7.70 -15.21
N GLY A 71 3.93 7.24 -15.03
CA GLY A 71 4.61 7.15 -13.74
C GLY A 71 4.64 8.49 -13.01
N GLU A 72 5.11 9.54 -13.68
CA GLU A 72 5.14 10.92 -13.14
C GLU A 72 3.76 11.38 -12.66
N GLU A 73 2.71 11.10 -13.41
CA GLU A 73 1.34 11.40 -12.99
C GLU A 73 0.91 10.58 -11.77
N ALA A 74 1.26 9.29 -11.73
CA ALA A 74 0.99 8.44 -10.56
C ALA A 74 1.76 8.92 -9.32
N GLY A 75 2.99 9.42 -9.47
CA GLY A 75 3.77 10.04 -8.41
C GLY A 75 3.12 11.32 -7.89
N ARG A 76 2.64 12.19 -8.79
CA ARG A 76 1.91 13.41 -8.40
C ARG A 76 0.63 13.11 -7.63
N VAL A 77 -0.13 12.10 -8.05
CA VAL A 77 -1.31 11.65 -7.31
C VAL A 77 -0.94 11.11 -5.93
N LEU A 78 0.12 10.30 -5.83
CA LEU A 78 0.61 9.79 -4.54
C LEU A 78 1.01 10.94 -3.60
N LYS A 79 1.72 11.94 -4.12
CA LYS A 79 2.07 13.15 -3.38
C LYS A 79 0.82 13.89 -2.89
N ALA A 80 -0.20 14.02 -3.74
CA ALA A 80 -1.48 14.66 -3.38
C ALA A 80 -2.26 13.86 -2.32
N ILE A 81 -2.20 12.52 -2.33
CA ILE A 81 -2.78 11.68 -1.27
C ILE A 81 -2.04 11.92 0.05
N GLY A 82 -0.71 12.01 0.02
CA GLY A 82 0.12 12.23 1.20
C GLY A 82 -0.03 13.61 1.86
N THR A 83 -0.77 14.57 1.26
CA THR A 83 -1.03 15.88 1.89
C THR A 83 -2.12 15.82 2.95
N PHE A 84 -2.98 14.80 2.96
CA PHE A 84 -4.00 14.62 3.98
C PHE A 84 -3.35 14.20 5.31
N GLU A 85 -3.59 15.00 6.35
CA GLU A 85 -3.01 14.86 7.68
C GLU A 85 -4.03 14.36 8.69
N PHE A 86 -3.56 13.60 9.67
CA PHE A 86 -4.34 13.15 10.82
C PHE A 86 -3.62 13.52 12.12
N ALA A 87 -4.37 13.51 13.22
CA ALA A 87 -3.81 13.82 14.54
C ALA A 87 -2.78 12.81 15.03
N ARG A 88 -2.84 11.56 14.55
CA ARG A 88 -1.96 10.46 14.96
C ARG A 88 -1.83 9.39 13.87
N PRO A 89 -0.76 8.58 13.90
CA PRO A 89 -0.71 7.32 13.15
C PRO A 89 -1.78 6.34 13.65
N GLY A 90 -2.32 5.51 12.76
CA GLY A 90 -3.35 4.52 13.14
C GLY A 90 -4.08 3.89 11.97
N PHE A 91 -4.64 2.70 12.17
CA PHE A 91 -5.60 2.12 11.23
C PHE A 91 -6.96 2.81 11.32
N PHE A 92 -7.65 2.93 10.19
CA PHE A 92 -9.06 3.34 10.19
C PHE A 92 -9.95 2.12 10.46
N GLU A 93 -10.68 2.15 11.58
CA GLU A 93 -11.55 1.03 11.99
C GLU A 93 -12.99 1.20 11.49
N ASP A 94 -13.39 2.42 11.16
CA ASP A 94 -14.73 2.75 10.69
C ASP A 94 -14.74 3.92 9.68
N ALA A 95 -15.94 4.30 9.25
CA ALA A 95 -16.14 5.35 8.26
C ALA A 95 -15.85 6.78 8.78
N ARG A 96 -15.54 6.95 10.07
CA ARG A 96 -15.14 8.24 10.64
C ARG A 96 -13.69 8.57 10.32
N LEU A 97 -12.90 7.57 9.91
CA LEU A 97 -11.48 7.72 9.59
C LEU A 97 -10.67 8.33 10.75
N ASP A 98 -11.10 8.11 12.00
CA ASP A 98 -10.29 8.40 13.18
C ASP A 98 -9.22 7.29 13.29
N PRO A 99 -7.92 7.61 13.16
CA PRO A 99 -6.89 6.60 13.26
C PRO A 99 -6.91 6.00 14.66
N SER A 100 -6.91 4.68 14.76
CA SER A 100 -6.89 3.95 16.02
C SER A 100 -5.45 3.75 16.51
N TRP A 101 -5.04 2.49 16.73
CA TRP A 101 -3.68 2.13 17.07
C TRP A 101 -2.90 1.73 15.82
N LEU A 102 -1.60 1.96 15.84
CA LEU A 102 -0.66 1.18 15.05
C LEU A 102 0.07 0.21 15.98
N PRO A 103 0.47 -0.96 15.47
CA PRO A 103 1.40 -1.84 16.17
C PRO A 103 2.64 -1.07 16.60
N GLY A 104 3.22 -1.48 17.73
CA GLY A 104 4.47 -0.92 18.25
C GLY A 104 5.68 -1.28 17.37
N GLU A 105 6.75 -1.77 17.99
CA GLU A 105 7.96 -2.12 17.25
C GLU A 105 7.68 -3.15 16.14
N LEU A 106 8.34 -2.97 14.99
CA LEU A 106 8.15 -3.80 13.81
C LEU A 106 8.28 -5.32 14.07
N PRO A 107 9.25 -5.81 14.88
CA PRO A 107 9.33 -7.24 15.21
C PRO A 107 8.10 -7.76 15.93
N ASP A 108 7.54 -6.99 16.87
CA ASP A 108 6.35 -7.37 17.64
C ASP A 108 5.11 -7.44 16.74
N PHE A 109 5.01 -6.50 15.78
CA PHE A 109 3.98 -6.55 14.76
C PHE A 109 4.05 -7.84 13.94
N ILE A 110 5.24 -8.19 13.46
CA ILE A 110 5.44 -9.40 12.65
C ILE A 110 5.20 -10.66 13.49
N ALA A 111 5.63 -10.71 14.74
CA ALA A 111 5.31 -11.81 15.66
C ALA A 111 3.79 -11.97 15.81
N THR A 112 3.08 -10.86 16.03
CA THR A 112 1.60 -10.85 16.11
C THR A 112 0.95 -11.34 14.82
N CYS A 113 1.43 -10.92 13.64
CA CYS A 113 0.94 -11.41 12.36
C CYS A 113 1.20 -12.91 12.19
N LEU A 114 2.39 -13.39 12.58
CA LEU A 114 2.74 -14.81 12.51
C LEU A 114 1.93 -15.68 13.48
N GLU A 115 1.37 -15.13 14.54
CA GLU A 115 0.48 -15.82 15.47
C GLU A 115 -0.98 -15.79 15.00
N THR A 116 -1.45 -14.60 14.61
CA THR A 116 -2.88 -14.36 14.32
C THR A 116 -3.28 -14.64 12.88
N MET A 117 -2.33 -14.57 11.94
CA MET A 117 -2.55 -14.73 10.49
C MET A 117 -1.75 -15.87 9.87
N ALA A 118 -0.94 -16.58 10.67
CA ALA A 118 -0.14 -17.75 10.29
C ALA A 118 -0.82 -18.75 9.35
N PRO A 119 -2.08 -19.16 9.59
CA PRO A 119 -2.72 -20.19 8.77
C PRO A 119 -2.87 -19.79 7.29
N GLY A 120 -2.71 -18.50 6.95
CA GLY A 120 -2.76 -18.02 5.58
C GLY A 120 -1.41 -17.82 4.89
N TRP A 121 -0.28 -17.94 5.60
CA TRP A 121 1.05 -17.55 5.07
C TRP A 121 1.90 -18.75 4.62
N ASN A 122 1.52 -19.99 4.99
CA ASN A 122 2.23 -21.23 4.63
C ASN A 122 3.77 -21.16 4.80
N LEU A 123 4.22 -20.52 5.89
CA LEU A 123 5.64 -20.41 6.21
C LEU A 123 6.12 -21.53 7.13
N ASP A 124 7.26 -22.13 6.78
CA ASP A 124 7.99 -23.04 7.66
C ASP A 124 8.68 -22.30 8.82
N ALA A 125 9.23 -23.06 9.78
CA ALA A 125 9.89 -22.49 10.95
C ALA A 125 11.13 -21.65 10.60
N ALA A 126 11.91 -22.05 9.58
CA ALA A 126 13.09 -21.33 9.15
C ALA A 126 12.72 -20.01 8.46
N GLU A 127 11.64 -19.99 7.68
CA GLU A 127 11.09 -18.81 7.03
C GLU A 127 10.54 -17.80 8.03
N ARG A 128 9.82 -18.27 9.06
CA ARG A 128 9.36 -17.44 10.18
C ARG A 128 10.54 -16.77 10.88
N LYS A 129 11.59 -17.56 11.19
CA LYS A 129 12.81 -17.04 11.82
C LYS A 129 13.51 -16.01 10.93
N ARG A 130 13.62 -16.26 9.62
CA ARG A 130 14.20 -15.31 8.66
C ARG A 130 13.40 -14.01 8.58
N LEU A 131 12.07 -14.10 8.59
CA LEU A 131 11.21 -12.93 8.56
C LEU A 131 11.36 -12.07 9.81
N LEU A 132 11.36 -12.68 11.00
CA LEU A 132 11.58 -11.98 12.28
C LEU A 132 12.97 -11.32 12.33
N ALA A 133 14.03 -12.04 11.97
CA ALA A 133 15.37 -11.46 11.90
C ALA A 133 15.46 -10.31 10.89
N ARG A 134 14.68 -10.37 9.80
CA ARG A 134 14.56 -9.25 8.88
C ARG A 134 13.80 -8.08 9.53
N ALA A 135 12.69 -8.33 10.21
CA ALA A 135 11.93 -7.29 10.93
C ALA A 135 12.82 -6.55 11.94
N GLU A 136 13.63 -7.27 12.72
CA GLU A 136 14.59 -6.69 13.67
C GLU A 136 15.59 -5.77 12.98
N ARG A 137 16.14 -6.20 11.83
CA ARG A 137 17.11 -5.43 11.05
C ARG A 137 16.54 -4.12 10.50
N TYR A 138 15.27 -4.10 10.10
CA TYR A 138 14.63 -2.91 9.54
C TYR A 138 13.88 -2.07 10.58
N ALA A 139 13.79 -2.53 11.84
CA ALA A 139 13.07 -1.84 12.91
C ALA A 139 13.53 -0.37 13.09
N PRO A 140 14.84 -0.03 13.08
CA PRO A 140 15.27 1.36 13.23
C PRO A 140 14.76 2.30 12.13
N LEU A 141 14.67 1.82 10.89
CA LEU A 141 14.18 2.59 9.76
C LEU A 141 12.68 2.86 9.87
N VAL A 142 11.90 1.87 10.30
CA VAL A 142 10.46 2.02 10.51
C VAL A 142 10.17 2.89 11.73
N ALA A 143 10.93 2.72 12.83
CA ALA A 143 10.81 3.53 14.03
C ALA A 143 11.07 5.02 13.76
N ALA A 144 12.03 5.34 12.90
CA ALA A 144 12.35 6.71 12.50
C ALA A 144 11.17 7.46 11.82
N VAL A 145 10.19 6.72 11.27
CA VAL A 145 9.00 7.29 10.61
C VAL A 145 7.69 6.91 11.29
N ALA A 146 7.73 6.29 12.48
CA ALA A 146 6.55 5.80 13.18
C ALA A 146 5.55 6.92 13.58
N GLY A 147 6.03 8.14 13.75
CA GLY A 147 5.20 9.31 14.05
C GLY A 147 4.49 9.92 12.83
N ALA A 148 4.75 9.45 11.61
CA ALA A 148 4.10 9.99 10.42
C ALA A 148 2.60 9.70 10.44
N ALA A 149 1.77 10.73 10.20
CA ALA A 149 0.31 10.66 10.28
C ALA A 149 -0.34 11.21 9.00
N ARG A 150 0.01 10.63 7.85
CA ARG A 150 -0.53 11.00 6.54
C ARG A 150 -1.42 9.91 5.98
N LEU A 151 -2.33 10.24 5.07
CA LEU A 151 -3.11 9.23 4.37
C LEU A 151 -2.19 8.32 3.53
N VAL A 152 -2.26 7.03 3.79
CA VAL A 152 -1.57 5.97 3.05
C VAL A 152 -2.62 5.03 2.48
N HIS A 153 -2.51 4.69 1.19
CA HIS A 153 -3.41 3.76 0.51
C HIS A 153 -3.11 2.29 0.85
N SER A 154 -1.83 1.94 1.06
CA SER A 154 -1.32 0.62 1.47
C SER A 154 -1.39 -0.49 0.41
N ASP A 155 -2.22 -0.33 -0.63
CA ASP A 155 -2.18 -1.15 -1.85
C ASP A 155 -1.98 -0.29 -3.12
N TYR A 156 -1.22 0.81 -3.04
CA TYR A 156 -1.00 1.68 -4.20
C TYR A 156 -0.08 1.00 -5.23
N ASN A 157 -0.66 0.52 -6.32
CA ASN A 157 0.06 -0.16 -7.41
C ASN A 157 -0.74 -0.04 -8.74
N PRO A 158 -0.15 -0.40 -9.90
CA PRO A 158 -0.76 -0.05 -11.19
C PRO A 158 -2.16 -0.65 -11.43
N LYS A 159 -2.49 -1.85 -10.93
CA LYS A 159 -3.83 -2.46 -11.12
C LYS A 159 -4.97 -1.65 -10.48
N ASN A 160 -4.63 -0.80 -9.50
CA ASN A 160 -5.56 0.03 -8.73
C ASN A 160 -5.66 1.46 -9.30
N LEU A 161 -4.97 1.75 -10.41
CA LEU A 161 -5.01 3.06 -11.07
C LEU A 161 -5.80 3.01 -12.38
N LEU A 162 -6.74 3.95 -12.53
CA LEU A 162 -7.41 4.21 -13.80
C LEU A 162 -6.79 5.42 -14.48
N ALA A 163 -6.25 5.22 -15.67
CA ALA A 163 -5.61 6.27 -16.44
C ALA A 163 -6.40 6.60 -17.72
N ARG A 164 -6.32 7.86 -18.12
CA ARG A 164 -6.81 8.34 -19.42
C ARG A 164 -5.70 9.12 -20.11
N ARG A 165 -5.55 8.89 -21.41
CA ARG A 165 -4.66 9.70 -22.25
C ARG A 165 -5.29 11.07 -22.47
N GLU A 166 -4.52 12.12 -22.26
CA GLU A 166 -4.95 13.50 -22.48
C GLU A 166 -3.91 14.24 -23.31
N GLY A 167 -4.22 14.48 -24.59
CA GLY A 167 -3.26 15.02 -25.55
C GLY A 167 -2.02 14.13 -25.66
N ARG A 168 -0.85 14.69 -25.35
CA ARG A 168 0.45 13.98 -25.32
C ARG A 168 0.80 13.40 -23.93
N GLY A 169 -0.04 13.64 -22.93
CA GLY A 169 0.17 13.25 -21.55
C GLY A 169 -0.82 12.20 -21.05
N TRP A 170 -0.76 11.98 -19.73
CA TRP A 170 -1.60 11.06 -19.00
C TRP A 170 -2.25 11.77 -17.82
N ARG A 171 -3.46 11.36 -17.49
CA ARG A 171 -4.14 11.73 -16.25
C ARG A 171 -4.57 10.47 -15.52
N ILE A 172 -4.26 10.37 -14.24
CA ILE A 172 -4.89 9.38 -13.36
C ILE A 172 -6.27 9.93 -12.98
N THR A 173 -7.30 9.17 -13.34
CA THR A 173 -8.70 9.55 -13.19
C THR A 173 -9.35 8.97 -11.94
N ALA A 174 -8.78 7.90 -11.37
CA ALA A 174 -9.20 7.31 -10.12
C ALA A 174 -8.12 6.42 -9.51
N VAL A 175 -8.12 6.36 -8.18
CA VAL A 175 -7.41 5.37 -7.36
C VAL A 175 -8.47 4.49 -6.69
N LEU A 176 -8.33 3.18 -6.81
CA LEU A 176 -9.32 2.18 -6.39
C LEU A 176 -8.82 1.36 -5.20
N ASP A 177 -9.73 0.67 -4.51
CA ASP A 177 -9.44 -0.32 -3.46
C ASP A 177 -8.77 0.26 -2.20
N TRP A 178 -9.42 1.25 -1.59
CA TRP A 178 -8.99 1.97 -0.37
C TRP A 178 -9.18 1.21 0.95
N GLU A 179 -9.58 -0.07 0.92
CA GLU A 179 -9.98 -0.82 2.12
C GLU A 179 -8.84 -1.08 3.12
N PHE A 180 -7.59 -0.84 2.72
CA PHE A 180 -6.40 -0.98 3.56
C PHE A 180 -5.76 0.36 3.94
N ALA A 181 -6.45 1.46 3.66
CA ALA A 181 -5.92 2.77 3.95
C ALA A 181 -5.72 2.98 5.46
N PHE A 182 -4.69 3.74 5.82
CA PHE A 182 -4.37 4.06 7.21
C PHE A 182 -3.64 5.41 7.29
N SER A 183 -3.49 5.92 8.52
CA SER A 183 -2.66 7.07 8.83
C SER A 183 -1.23 6.62 9.15
N GLY A 184 -0.25 7.02 8.33
CA GLY A 184 1.12 6.54 8.41
C GLY A 184 2.12 7.32 7.55
N CYS A 185 3.23 6.68 7.20
CA CYS A 185 4.28 7.23 6.34
C CYS A 185 3.95 7.03 4.85
N PRO A 186 3.87 8.09 4.02
CA PRO A 186 3.61 7.98 2.57
C PRO A 186 4.62 7.14 1.80
N LEU A 187 5.84 6.95 2.33
CA LEU A 187 6.84 6.06 1.72
C LEU A 187 6.36 4.61 1.59
N THR A 188 5.35 4.20 2.36
CA THR A 188 4.68 2.90 2.21
C THR A 188 4.15 2.70 0.79
N ASP A 189 3.49 3.71 0.21
CA ASP A 189 2.91 3.61 -1.13
C ASP A 189 3.97 3.70 -2.23
N VAL A 190 5.06 4.44 -1.98
CA VAL A 190 6.22 4.45 -2.88
C VAL A 190 6.84 3.05 -2.91
N GLY A 191 7.09 2.45 -1.76
CA GLY A 191 7.65 1.10 -1.66
C GLY A 191 6.75 0.04 -2.32
N ASN A 192 5.43 0.17 -2.15
CA ASN A 192 4.45 -0.71 -2.80
C ASN A 192 4.52 -0.70 -4.32
N MET A 193 4.85 0.45 -4.91
CA MET A 193 5.05 0.55 -6.35
C MET A 193 6.36 -0.07 -6.79
N LEU A 194 7.45 0.18 -6.04
CA LEU A 194 8.82 -0.21 -6.40
C LEU A 194 9.12 -1.70 -6.18
N ARG A 195 8.39 -2.39 -5.29
CA ARG A 195 8.68 -3.80 -4.95
C ARG A 195 8.58 -4.79 -6.12
N PHE A 196 8.02 -4.37 -7.26
CA PHE A 196 7.92 -5.20 -8.47
C PHE A 196 9.01 -4.94 -9.51
N GLY A 197 9.99 -4.08 -9.20
CA GLY A 197 11.17 -3.82 -10.00
C GLY A 197 11.22 -2.41 -10.60
N ASP A 198 12.42 -2.02 -11.01
CA ASP A 198 12.68 -0.73 -11.63
C ASP A 198 12.30 -0.74 -13.12
N THR A 199 11.54 0.26 -13.52
CA THR A 199 10.97 0.43 -14.85
C THR A 199 10.85 1.92 -15.16
N PRO A 200 10.68 2.32 -16.43
CA PRO A 200 10.44 3.72 -16.76
C PRO A 200 9.25 4.34 -16.00
N PHE A 201 8.21 3.55 -15.71
CA PHE A 201 7.07 3.99 -14.89
C PHE A 201 7.47 4.29 -13.45
N THR A 202 8.26 3.42 -12.81
CA THR A 202 8.67 3.64 -11.42
C THR A 202 9.65 4.79 -11.31
N ASP A 203 10.51 5.00 -12.32
CA ASP A 203 11.40 6.17 -12.39
C ASP A 203 10.56 7.46 -12.44
N GLY A 204 9.57 7.50 -13.33
CA GLY A 204 8.65 8.63 -13.39
C GLY A 204 7.88 8.84 -12.09
N LEU A 205 7.44 7.77 -11.43
CA LEU A 205 6.73 7.86 -10.15
C LEU A 205 7.60 8.48 -9.05
N VAL A 206 8.88 8.14 -8.98
CA VAL A 206 9.82 8.77 -8.04
C VAL A 206 9.89 10.27 -8.30
N ASP A 207 10.10 10.67 -9.56
CA ASP A 207 10.19 12.09 -9.94
C ASP A 207 8.89 12.86 -9.62
N GLY A 208 7.73 12.24 -9.86
CA GLY A 208 6.43 12.84 -9.56
C GLY A 208 6.12 12.93 -8.06
N ALA A 209 6.73 12.08 -7.24
CA ALA A 209 6.53 12.01 -5.79
C ALA A 209 7.48 12.94 -5.01
N GLU A 210 8.47 13.54 -5.67
CA GLU A 210 9.45 14.43 -5.04
C GLU A 210 8.82 15.65 -4.34
N PRO A 211 9.44 16.18 -3.27
CA PRO A 211 10.72 15.73 -2.69
C PRO A 211 10.56 14.51 -1.79
N LEU A 212 11.55 13.60 -1.83
CA LEU A 212 11.66 12.45 -0.94
C LEU A 212 12.85 12.66 0.03
N PRO A 213 12.75 12.23 1.30
CA PRO A 213 13.82 12.42 2.28
C PRO A 213 15.07 11.59 1.94
N ALA A 214 16.23 11.93 2.50
CA ALA A 214 17.43 11.10 2.37
C ALA A 214 17.17 9.68 2.93
N GLY A 215 17.71 8.64 2.27
CA GLY A 215 17.49 7.24 2.69
C GLY A 215 16.04 6.75 2.53
N TRP A 216 15.24 7.42 1.70
CA TRP A 216 13.83 7.05 1.50
C TRP A 216 13.66 5.64 0.92
N ARG A 217 14.62 5.15 0.10
CA ARG A 217 14.49 3.85 -0.60
C ARG A 217 14.47 2.68 0.38
N GLU A 218 15.36 2.72 1.36
CA GLU A 218 15.50 1.72 2.41
C GLU A 218 14.26 1.71 3.29
N THR A 219 13.80 2.90 3.69
CA THR A 219 12.58 3.07 4.50
C THR A 219 11.33 2.62 3.74
N ALA A 220 11.16 3.02 2.48
CA ALA A 220 10.03 2.61 1.63
C ALA A 220 9.99 1.10 1.44
N ARG A 221 11.15 0.46 1.20
CA ARG A 221 11.26 -1.00 1.09
C ARG A 221 10.85 -1.68 2.39
N ALA A 222 11.36 -1.21 3.53
CA ALA A 222 10.99 -1.73 4.84
C ALA A 222 9.48 -1.67 5.07
N LEU A 223 8.86 -0.51 4.83
CA LEU A 223 7.43 -0.31 5.01
C LEU A 223 6.60 -1.23 4.10
N ALA A 224 6.96 -1.34 2.81
CA ALA A 224 6.22 -2.15 1.86
C ALA A 224 6.34 -3.67 2.08
N ASP A 225 7.52 -4.12 2.53
CA ASP A 225 7.81 -5.53 2.83
C ASP A 225 7.04 -6.02 4.06
N PHE A 226 6.81 -5.15 5.05
CA PHE A 226 6.28 -5.55 6.35
C PHE A 226 4.86 -5.07 6.66
N LEU A 227 4.49 -3.84 6.29
CA LEU A 227 3.22 -3.23 6.72
C LEU A 227 2.06 -3.50 5.76
N THR A 228 2.27 -4.29 4.70
CA THR A 228 1.18 -4.77 3.85
C THR A 228 0.67 -6.14 4.30
N ARG A 229 -0.56 -6.17 4.82
CA ARG A 229 -1.32 -7.36 5.27
C ARG A 229 -1.33 -8.47 4.20
N PRO A 230 -1.29 -9.77 4.57
CA PRO A 230 -0.13 -10.59 4.17
C PRO A 230 0.34 -10.29 2.75
N PRO A 231 1.65 -10.22 2.52
CA PRO A 231 2.16 -10.33 1.17
C PRO A 231 1.51 -11.55 0.49
N ARG A 232 0.86 -11.34 -0.67
CA ARG A 232 0.51 -12.47 -1.55
C ARG A 232 1.79 -13.28 -1.73
N GLU A 233 1.71 -14.61 -1.63
CA GLU A 233 2.83 -15.59 -1.69
C GLU A 233 4.11 -15.08 -2.41
N PRO A 234 4.05 -14.53 -3.64
CA PRO A 234 5.24 -14.03 -4.34
C PRO A 234 6.02 -12.90 -3.63
N ALA A 235 5.34 -11.95 -2.99
CA ALA A 235 5.99 -10.83 -2.29
C ALA A 235 6.69 -11.32 -1.00
N LEU A 236 6.08 -12.27 -0.29
CA LEU A 236 6.64 -12.87 0.92
C LEU A 236 7.92 -13.63 0.58
N ARG A 237 7.88 -14.40 -0.51
CA ARG A 237 9.03 -15.13 -1.04
C ARG A 237 10.14 -14.17 -1.45
N ALA A 238 9.84 -13.04 -2.11
CA ALA A 238 10.85 -12.03 -2.44
C ALA A 238 11.49 -11.38 -1.20
N VAL A 239 10.72 -11.13 -0.14
CA VAL A 239 11.24 -10.65 1.15
C VAL A 239 12.14 -11.70 1.81
N LEU A 240 11.76 -12.97 1.76
CA LEU A 240 12.54 -14.08 2.30
C LEU A 240 13.81 -14.39 1.49
N SER A 241 13.78 -14.17 0.17
CA SER A 241 14.87 -14.47 -0.76
C SER A 241 15.83 -13.30 -1.01
N SER A 242 15.45 -12.05 -0.70
CA SER A 242 16.32 -10.90 -0.91
C SER A 242 17.37 -10.78 0.20
N ALA A 243 18.65 -10.88 -0.16
CA ALA A 243 19.77 -10.54 0.72
C ALA A 243 19.95 -9.01 0.72
N GLY A 244 19.22 -8.31 1.58
CA GLY A 244 19.39 -6.87 1.76
C GLY A 244 19.82 -6.57 3.19
N GLU A 245 21.07 -6.17 3.38
CA GLU A 245 21.58 -5.63 4.64
C GLU A 245 21.08 -4.18 4.81
N PRO A 246 20.58 -3.78 5.99
CA PRO A 246 20.44 -2.37 6.31
C PRO A 246 21.82 -1.76 6.56
N PRO A 247 22.05 -0.48 6.23
CA PRO A 247 23.30 0.18 6.59
C PRO A 247 23.49 0.24 8.11
N ALA A 248 24.76 0.20 8.53
CA ALA A 248 25.14 0.47 9.91
C ALA A 248 24.58 1.84 10.33
N SER A 249 23.93 1.88 11.50
CA SER A 249 23.32 3.07 12.09
C SER A 249 24.24 4.29 12.01
N ALA A 250 23.94 5.23 11.12
CA ALA A 250 24.64 6.51 11.06
C ALA A 250 24.07 7.44 12.14
N HIS A 251 24.98 7.86 13.02
CA HIS A 251 24.87 8.91 14.06
C HIS A 251 24.45 8.51 15.48
N ARG A 252 25.45 8.07 16.25
CA ARG A 252 25.86 8.88 17.42
C ARG A 252 26.71 10.05 16.91
N ALA A 253 26.19 11.27 16.99
CA ALA A 253 26.99 12.48 16.93
C ALA A 253 26.34 13.56 17.81
N SER A 254 26.66 13.52 19.09
CA SER A 254 26.74 14.74 19.91
C SER A 254 28.16 14.77 20.46
N GLY A 255 29.08 15.24 19.61
CA GLY A 255 30.43 15.59 20.00
C GLY A 255 30.38 16.97 20.62
N ASN A 256 30.58 17.01 21.93
CA ASN A 256 30.80 18.21 22.72
C ASN A 256 31.99 19.00 22.12
N ARG A 257 31.80 20.27 21.72
CA ARG A 257 32.90 21.21 21.51
C ARG A 257 32.89 22.22 22.67
N PRO A 258 34.01 22.46 23.36
CA PRO A 258 34.11 23.58 24.29
C PRO A 258 34.23 24.90 23.49
N GLY A 259 33.56 25.94 23.98
CA GLY A 259 33.64 27.29 23.42
C GLY A 259 34.99 27.96 23.73
N PRO A 260 35.40 28.98 22.94
CA PRO A 260 36.66 29.66 23.16
C PRO A 260 36.56 30.60 24.38
N ALA A 261 37.62 30.62 25.17
CA ALA A 261 37.98 31.70 26.10
C ALA A 261 38.88 32.70 25.37
#